data_AF-A0A024UKM5-F1
#
_entry.id   AF-A0A024UKM5-F1
#
_cell.length_a   1.000
_cell.length_b   1.000
_cell.length_c   1.000
_cell.angle_alpha   90.00
_cell.angle_beta   90.00
_cell.angle_gamma   90.00
#
_symmetry.space_group_name_H-M   'P 1'
#
loop_
_entity.id
_entity.type
_entity.pdbx_description
1 polymer ?
#
loop_
_entity_poly.entity_id
_entity_poly.type
_entity_poly.pdbx_seq_one_letter_code
_entity_poly.pdbx_strand_id
1 'polypeptide(L)'
;MRVSAPGKVLITGGYLVLDPAFSGAVIAASSRFYTSITLESLKDDDVALAPSTAVPVRIHSPQFHQSMQGVLTASSFHISPDSIPNPYVEKTIRICVVALVGLLGAAAFERHVHDMLRLRQSLAITLEADNDFYSQRDQLHNQGLPVNRKTLASLPPFLPSLLDDAGHAKISKTGMGSSAALITSLVGALLGFFGAANLPTDAGPHDASTQVGADLVHNLAQIAHSIAQEKIGSGFDVSAAVYGNQLYNRFRPDAIEPFLKENIEQVDPVALAAHLTTPWDNVVRPFCLPDGMHLIMGDVNAGSATVSMVRKVLAWKSADPVESAALWEKLNGSNQQIPNLLEQLHTLQTTKANGTLEKLSHLSHHQWESTDADVGRLLSTMRQTFLTIRGYLRYVL
;
A
#
# COMPACT_ATOMS: atom_id res chain seq x y z
N MET A 1 -4.06 8.80 17.54
CA MET A 1 -3.03 8.19 16.67
C MET A 1 -3.36 8.53 15.22
N ARG A 2 -2.40 8.96 14.40
CA ARG A 2 -2.60 9.13 12.95
C ARG A 2 -1.42 8.48 12.23
N VAL A 3 -1.71 7.53 11.35
CA VAL A 3 -0.72 6.83 10.54
C VAL A 3 -1.08 6.99 9.08
N SER A 4 -0.07 7.04 8.22
CA SER A 4 -0.26 7.11 6.79
C SER A 4 0.62 6.13 6.05
N ALA A 5 0.17 5.67 4.89
CA ALA A 5 0.91 4.78 4.02
C ALA A 5 0.87 5.30 2.56
N PRO A 6 1.99 5.32 1.83
CA PRO A 6 2.03 5.81 0.47
C PRO A 6 1.34 4.86 -0.52
N GLY A 7 0.93 5.41 -1.66
CA GLY A 7 0.63 4.64 -2.86
C GLY A 7 1.89 4.05 -3.48
N LYS A 8 1.73 3.36 -4.61
CA LYS A 8 2.85 2.63 -5.25
C LYS A 8 2.80 2.67 -6.76
N VAL A 9 3.97 2.56 -7.38
CA VAL A 9 4.16 2.37 -8.82
C VAL A 9 5.20 1.28 -9.07
N LEU A 10 4.79 0.18 -9.71
CA LEU A 10 5.71 -0.85 -10.16
C LEU A 10 6.31 -0.41 -11.49
N ILE A 11 7.61 -0.12 -11.51
CA ILE A 11 8.30 0.41 -12.70
C ILE A 11 8.92 -0.69 -13.57
N THR A 12 9.33 -1.81 -12.97
CA THR A 12 9.86 -3.00 -13.66
C THR A 12 9.49 -4.28 -12.91
N GLY A 13 9.60 -5.44 -13.58
CA GLY A 13 9.29 -6.74 -12.97
C GLY A 13 7.80 -7.09 -12.91
N GLY A 14 6.98 -6.43 -13.75
CA GLY A 14 5.59 -6.82 -13.97
C GLY A 14 5.49 -8.30 -14.37
N TYR A 15 4.50 -9.02 -13.82
CA TYR A 15 4.31 -10.49 -13.90
C TYR A 15 5.42 -11.34 -13.25
N LEU A 16 6.68 -10.93 -13.35
CA LEU A 16 7.82 -11.65 -12.75
C LEU A 16 7.72 -11.72 -11.23
N VAL A 17 7.31 -10.62 -10.59
CA VAL A 17 7.13 -10.51 -9.13
C VAL A 17 6.12 -11.50 -8.54
N LEU A 18 5.40 -12.26 -9.37
CA LEU A 18 4.54 -13.37 -8.94
C LEU A 18 5.31 -14.63 -8.57
N ASP A 19 6.60 -14.70 -8.88
CA ASP A 19 7.48 -15.82 -8.59
C ASP A 19 8.61 -15.34 -7.65
N PRO A 20 8.81 -15.98 -6.48
CA PRO A 20 9.82 -15.57 -5.50
C PRO A 20 11.24 -15.41 -6.06
N ALA A 21 11.58 -16.14 -7.12
CA ALA A 21 12.90 -16.07 -7.76
C ALA A 21 13.17 -14.71 -8.43
N PHE A 22 12.12 -13.96 -8.79
CA PHE A 22 12.25 -12.72 -9.55
C PHE A 22 11.76 -11.50 -8.76
N SER A 23 12.42 -10.37 -9.02
CA SER A 23 12.18 -9.13 -8.32
C SER A 23 11.35 -8.13 -9.13
N GLY A 24 10.53 -7.33 -8.46
CA GLY A 24 9.90 -6.13 -9.01
C GLY A 24 10.47 -4.85 -8.39
N ALA A 25 10.77 -3.85 -9.21
CA ALA A 25 11.18 -2.53 -8.71
C ALA A 25 9.95 -1.65 -8.53
N VAL A 26 9.73 -1.18 -7.30
CA VAL A 26 8.57 -0.39 -6.90
C VAL A 26 9.04 0.95 -6.36
N ILE A 27 8.37 2.02 -6.79
CA ILE A 27 8.51 3.37 -6.21
C ILE A 27 7.27 3.65 -5.37
N ALA A 28 7.46 4.14 -4.16
CA ALA A 28 6.38 4.67 -3.35
C ALA A 28 5.98 6.06 -3.86
N ALA A 29 4.68 6.27 -4.03
CA ALA A 29 4.13 7.55 -4.46
C ALA A 29 4.13 8.55 -3.30
N SER A 30 4.13 9.85 -3.62
CA SER A 30 3.96 10.90 -2.62
C SER A 30 2.55 10.92 -2.02
N SER A 31 1.54 10.48 -2.77
CA SER A 31 0.15 10.40 -2.33
C SER A 31 -0.02 9.32 -1.26
N ARG A 32 -0.76 9.63 -0.19
CA ARG A 32 -0.89 8.77 0.99
C ARG A 32 -2.34 8.50 1.37
N PHE A 33 -2.55 7.35 1.98
CA PHE A 33 -3.77 6.99 2.68
C PHE A 33 -3.51 7.19 4.17
N TYR A 34 -4.47 7.75 4.90
CA TYR A 34 -4.39 8.12 6.30
C TYR A 34 -5.47 7.36 7.08
N THR A 35 -5.07 6.83 8.23
CA THR A 35 -5.98 6.36 9.26
C THR A 35 -5.74 7.15 10.54
N SER A 36 -6.79 7.76 11.07
CA SER A 36 -6.78 8.44 12.36
C SER A 36 -7.64 7.69 13.36
N ILE A 37 -7.12 7.45 14.56
CA ILE A 37 -7.83 6.85 15.68
C ILE A 37 -7.88 7.84 16.84
N THR A 38 -9.08 8.13 17.31
CA THR A 38 -9.37 8.99 18.45
C THR A 38 -10.32 8.31 19.42
N LEU A 39 -10.20 8.68 20.70
CA LEU A 39 -11.17 8.31 21.72
C LEU A 39 -12.19 9.43 21.86
N GLU A 40 -13.47 9.09 21.85
CA GLU A 40 -14.57 10.04 22.05
C GLU A 40 -15.41 9.62 23.24
N SER A 41 -15.84 10.58 24.05
CA SER A 41 -16.78 10.31 25.15
C SER A 41 -18.12 9.82 24.57
N LEU A 42 -18.63 8.73 25.11
CA LEU A 42 -19.99 8.24 24.85
C LEU A 42 -20.98 9.30 25.32
N LYS A 43 -21.93 9.66 24.45
CA LYS A 43 -23.05 10.51 24.85
C LYS A 43 -24.08 9.66 25.60
N ASP A 44 -24.90 10.29 26.44
CA ASP A 44 -25.87 9.53 27.25
C ASP A 44 -26.88 8.72 26.42
N ASP A 45 -27.18 9.14 25.18
CA ASP A 45 -28.02 8.39 24.24
C ASP A 45 -27.34 7.11 23.68
N ASP A 46 -26.00 7.06 23.62
CA ASP A 46 -25.24 5.91 23.13
C ASP A 46 -25.15 4.76 24.17
N VAL A 47 -25.42 5.08 25.44
CA VAL A 47 -25.23 4.16 26.58
C VAL A 47 -26.38 3.16 26.72
N ALA A 48 -27.53 3.43 26.12
CA ALA A 48 -28.64 2.48 26.06
C ALA A 48 -28.37 1.28 25.13
N LEU A 49 -27.36 1.36 24.25
CA LEU A 49 -27.06 0.37 23.21
C LEU A 49 -25.69 -0.32 23.38
N ALA A 50 -24.80 0.20 24.22
CA ALA A 50 -23.49 -0.39 24.45
C ALA A 50 -23.60 -1.62 25.38
N PRO A 51 -23.20 -2.82 24.95
CA PRO A 51 -23.05 -3.96 25.85
C PRO A 51 -22.07 -3.60 26.97
N SER A 52 -22.31 -4.05 28.21
CA SER A 52 -21.42 -3.77 29.35
C SER A 52 -19.99 -4.27 29.18
N THR A 53 -19.73 -5.07 28.13
CA THR A 53 -18.45 -5.72 27.83
C THR A 53 -17.85 -5.32 26.48
N ALA A 54 -18.44 -4.36 25.75
CA ALA A 54 -17.98 -4.03 24.39
C ALA A 54 -17.92 -2.51 24.14
N VAL A 55 -16.78 -2.05 23.63
CA VAL A 55 -16.51 -0.65 23.30
C VAL A 55 -17.11 -0.33 21.93
N PRO A 56 -18.00 0.67 21.80
CA PRO A 56 -18.49 1.10 20.50
C PRO A 56 -17.36 1.63 19.61
N VAL A 57 -17.36 1.22 18.35
CA VAL A 57 -16.41 1.66 17.33
C VAL A 57 -17.19 2.34 16.20
N ARG A 58 -16.80 3.56 15.85
CA ARG A 58 -17.34 4.31 14.72
C ARG A 58 -16.26 4.47 13.67
N ILE A 59 -16.56 4.07 12.45
CA ILE A 59 -15.61 4.13 11.33
C ILE A 59 -16.19 5.05 10.26
N HIS A 60 -15.45 6.09 9.92
CA HIS A 60 -15.86 7.11 8.98
C HIS A 60 -14.91 7.16 7.80
N SER A 61 -15.46 7.12 6.59
CA SER A 61 -14.72 7.36 5.35
C SER A 61 -15.41 8.48 4.58
N PRO A 62 -15.11 9.76 4.89
CA PRO A 62 -15.84 10.91 4.36
C PRO A 62 -15.87 10.96 2.84
N GLN A 63 -14.77 10.57 2.19
CA GLN A 63 -14.66 10.60 0.74
C GLN A 63 -15.61 9.66 0.01
N PHE A 64 -16.07 8.60 0.68
CA PHE A 64 -16.99 7.62 0.12
C PHE A 64 -18.39 7.72 0.69
N HIS A 65 -18.68 8.77 1.48
CA HIS A 65 -19.96 8.94 2.17
C HIS A 65 -20.32 7.71 3.02
N GLN A 66 -19.31 7.00 3.53
CA GLN A 66 -19.47 5.75 4.25
C GLN A 66 -19.25 5.97 5.75
N SER A 67 -20.21 5.47 6.54
CA SER A 67 -20.11 5.36 7.99
C SER A 67 -20.47 3.93 8.40
N MET A 68 -19.62 3.30 9.19
CA MET A 68 -19.85 1.96 9.73
C MET A 68 -19.79 2.03 11.25
N GLN A 69 -20.63 1.22 11.90
CA GLN A 69 -20.62 1.03 13.34
C GLN A 69 -20.23 -0.41 13.65
N GLY A 70 -19.57 -0.60 14.79
CA GLY A 70 -19.22 -1.91 15.29
C GLY A 70 -18.92 -1.87 16.77
N VAL A 71 -18.50 -3.02 17.29
CA VAL A 71 -18.17 -3.19 18.70
C VAL A 71 -16.86 -3.94 18.84
N LEU A 72 -16.00 -3.45 19.74
CA LEU A 72 -14.73 -4.06 20.11
C LEU A 72 -14.87 -4.73 21.48
N THR A 73 -14.58 -6.01 21.56
CA THR A 73 -14.54 -6.78 22.81
C THR A 73 -13.08 -7.08 23.20
N ALA A 74 -12.90 -7.76 24.32
CA ALA A 74 -11.58 -8.22 24.77
C ALA A 74 -10.91 -9.24 23.82
N SER A 75 -11.61 -9.76 22.81
CA SER A 75 -11.05 -10.78 21.91
C SER A 75 -11.52 -10.69 20.46
N SER A 76 -12.49 -9.84 20.14
CA SER A 76 -13.08 -9.78 18.80
C SER A 76 -13.56 -8.38 18.43
N PHE A 77 -13.79 -8.18 17.13
CA PHE A 77 -14.47 -7.01 16.60
C PHE A 77 -15.61 -7.47 15.69
N HIS A 78 -16.77 -6.84 15.80
CA HIS A 78 -17.91 -7.12 14.93
C HIS A 78 -18.51 -5.82 14.42
N ILE A 79 -18.77 -5.76 13.11
CA ILE A 79 -19.59 -4.69 12.52
C ILE A 79 -21.07 -4.93 12.88
N SER A 80 -21.77 -3.85 13.20
CA SER A 80 -23.21 -3.87 13.50
C SER A 80 -24.01 -4.33 12.26
N PRO A 81 -25.07 -5.16 12.43
CA PRO A 81 -25.86 -5.66 11.30
C PRO A 81 -26.47 -4.55 10.41
N ASP A 82 -26.73 -3.37 10.98
CA ASP A 82 -27.31 -2.23 10.27
C ASP A 82 -26.28 -1.43 9.46
N SER A 83 -24.99 -1.78 9.55
CA SER A 83 -23.91 -1.14 8.78
C SER A 83 -23.56 -1.96 7.55
N ILE A 84 -23.44 -1.30 6.40
CA ILE A 84 -22.96 -1.93 5.17
C ILE A 84 -21.45 -2.17 5.31
N PRO A 85 -20.99 -3.44 5.40
CA PRO A 85 -19.60 -3.74 5.68
C PRO A 85 -18.71 -3.41 4.48
N ASN A 86 -17.49 -2.95 4.76
CA ASN A 86 -16.41 -2.89 3.79
C ASN A 86 -15.40 -4.00 4.11
N PRO A 87 -15.26 -5.04 3.26
CA PRO A 87 -14.38 -6.17 3.55
C PRO A 87 -12.92 -5.78 3.83
N TYR A 88 -12.42 -4.72 3.19
CA TYR A 88 -11.05 -4.23 3.43
C TYR A 88 -10.88 -3.57 4.80
N VAL A 89 -11.95 -3.06 5.39
CA VAL A 89 -11.93 -2.42 6.71
C VAL A 89 -12.26 -3.46 7.78
N GLU A 90 -13.39 -4.15 7.64
CA GLU A 90 -13.87 -5.12 8.62
C GLU A 90 -12.87 -6.25 8.88
N LYS A 91 -12.48 -6.97 7.82
CA LYS A 91 -11.58 -8.13 7.94
C LYS A 91 -10.21 -7.70 8.48
N THR A 92 -9.75 -6.49 8.12
CA THR A 92 -8.50 -5.91 8.63
C THR A 92 -8.59 -5.62 10.13
N ILE A 93 -9.66 -4.98 10.61
CA ILE A 93 -9.82 -4.73 12.05
C ILE A 93 -9.91 -6.05 12.80
N ARG A 94 -10.68 -7.03 12.30
CA ARG A 94 -10.82 -8.36 12.92
C ARG A 94 -9.48 -9.07 13.11
N ILE A 95 -8.68 -9.19 12.05
CA ILE A 95 -7.36 -9.84 12.17
C ILE A 95 -6.38 -9.01 13.03
N CYS A 96 -6.50 -7.68 13.03
CA CYS A 96 -5.71 -6.83 13.93
C CYS A 96 -6.06 -7.09 15.39
N VAL A 97 -7.33 -7.29 15.76
CA VAL A 97 -7.70 -7.63 17.13
C VAL A 97 -7.10 -8.97 17.56
N VAL A 98 -7.14 -9.99 16.70
CA VAL A 98 -6.48 -11.29 16.96
C VAL A 98 -4.97 -11.09 17.16
N ALA A 99 -4.31 -10.31 16.30
CA ALA A 99 -2.90 -10.01 16.44
C ALA A 99 -2.57 -9.24 17.73
N LEU A 100 -3.39 -8.25 18.11
CA LEU A 100 -3.22 -7.47 19.34
C LEU A 100 -3.34 -8.33 20.60
N VAL A 101 -4.31 -9.25 20.63
CA VAL A 101 -4.46 -10.23 21.71
C VAL A 101 -3.19 -11.08 21.86
N GLY A 102 -2.60 -11.52 20.74
CA GLY A 102 -1.38 -12.32 20.75
C GLY A 102 -0.12 -11.52 21.12
N LEU A 103 0.04 -10.32 20.54
CA LEU A 103 1.24 -9.47 20.70
C LEU A 103 1.32 -8.83 22.08
N LEU A 104 0.20 -8.38 22.64
CA LEU A 104 0.15 -7.75 23.97
C LEU A 104 -0.12 -8.77 25.08
N GLY A 105 -0.72 -9.90 24.73
CA GLY A 105 -1.31 -10.85 25.67
C GLY A 105 -2.75 -10.49 26.02
N ALA A 106 -3.61 -11.51 26.15
CA ALA A 106 -5.05 -11.35 26.35
C ALA A 106 -5.42 -10.42 27.52
N ALA A 107 -4.77 -10.58 28.67
CA ALA A 107 -5.04 -9.76 29.86
C ALA A 107 -4.64 -8.28 29.69
N ALA A 108 -3.60 -7.99 28.90
CA ALA A 108 -3.19 -6.61 28.63
C ALA A 108 -4.16 -5.94 27.65
N PHE A 109 -4.56 -6.65 26.59
CA PHE A 109 -5.53 -6.15 25.63
C PHE A 109 -6.92 -5.95 26.27
N GLU A 110 -7.38 -6.90 27.08
CA GLU A 110 -8.62 -6.78 27.86
C GLU A 110 -8.62 -5.54 28.75
N ARG A 111 -7.47 -5.21 29.37
CA ARG A 111 -7.34 -4.00 30.19
C ARG A 111 -7.59 -2.73 29.37
N HIS A 112 -7.09 -2.64 28.14
CA HIS A 112 -7.39 -1.49 27.27
C HIS A 112 -8.89 -1.36 27.00
N VAL A 113 -9.57 -2.47 26.71
CA VAL A 113 -11.03 -2.49 26.49
C VAL A 113 -11.78 -2.07 27.75
N HIS A 114 -11.42 -2.65 28.89
CA HIS A 114 -12.01 -2.31 30.19
C HIS A 114 -11.81 -0.84 30.56
N ASP A 115 -10.62 -0.28 30.33
CA ASP A 115 -10.33 1.12 30.63
C ASP A 115 -11.18 2.07 29.76
N MET A 116 -11.34 1.78 28.47
CA MET A 116 -12.24 2.55 27.60
C MET A 116 -13.69 2.48 28.08
N LEU A 117 -14.19 1.30 28.48
CA LEU A 117 -15.54 1.13 29.04
C LEU A 117 -15.72 1.93 30.33
N ARG A 118 -14.77 1.81 31.27
CA ARG A 118 -14.78 2.51 32.56
C ARG A 118 -14.80 4.02 32.39
N LEU A 119 -14.09 4.53 31.38
CA LEU A 119 -14.03 5.96 31.05
C LEU A 119 -15.18 6.42 30.16
N ARG A 120 -16.16 5.55 29.85
CA ARG A 120 -17.27 5.79 28.93
C ARG A 120 -16.77 6.34 27.58
N GLN A 121 -15.80 5.66 26.97
CA GLN A 121 -15.21 6.04 25.70
C GLN A 121 -15.68 5.14 24.55
N SER A 122 -15.67 5.70 23.35
CA SER A 122 -15.81 5.00 22.07
C SER A 122 -14.56 5.21 21.23
N LEU A 123 -14.31 4.27 20.31
CA LEU A 123 -13.20 4.34 19.37
C LEU A 123 -13.71 4.92 18.04
N ALA A 124 -13.19 6.08 17.63
CA ALA A 124 -13.48 6.66 16.33
C ALA A 124 -12.30 6.44 15.38
N ILE A 125 -12.56 5.86 14.21
CA ILE A 125 -11.58 5.57 13.16
C ILE A 125 -11.96 6.36 11.91
N THR A 126 -11.11 7.27 11.46
CA THR A 126 -11.33 8.05 10.24
C THR A 126 -10.34 7.64 9.16
N LEU A 127 -10.86 7.31 7.97
CA LEU A 127 -10.14 6.84 6.80
C LEU A 127 -10.18 7.91 5.70
N GLU A 128 -9.02 8.41 5.30
CA GLU A 128 -8.87 9.49 4.30
C GLU A 128 -7.75 9.15 3.31
N ALA A 129 -7.84 9.58 2.07
CA ALA A 129 -6.89 9.31 1.02
C ALA A 129 -6.66 10.55 0.16
N ASP A 130 -5.41 10.80 -0.21
CA ASP A 130 -5.13 11.86 -1.17
C ASP A 130 -5.90 11.64 -2.48
N ASN A 131 -6.33 12.74 -3.09
CA ASN A 131 -7.21 12.73 -4.26
C ASN A 131 -6.65 11.88 -5.41
N ASP A 132 -5.33 11.78 -5.52
CA ASP A 132 -4.62 11.05 -6.58
C ASP A 132 -4.99 9.55 -6.65
N PHE A 133 -5.45 8.93 -5.55
CA PHE A 133 -5.91 7.53 -5.56
C PHE A 133 -7.13 7.30 -6.45
N TYR A 134 -7.88 8.37 -6.77
CA TYR A 134 -9.10 8.33 -7.55
C TYR A 134 -9.06 9.36 -8.68
N SER A 135 -9.61 9.01 -9.83
CA SER A 135 -9.72 9.93 -10.96
C SER A 135 -10.59 11.13 -10.57
N GLN A 136 -10.01 12.33 -10.66
CA GLN A 136 -10.71 13.59 -10.44
C GLN A 136 -11.24 14.19 -11.75
N ARG A 137 -11.18 13.44 -12.86
CA ARG A 137 -11.58 13.94 -14.17
C ARG A 137 -13.03 14.40 -14.21
N ASP A 138 -13.94 13.61 -13.64
CA ASP A 138 -15.36 13.93 -13.61
C ASP A 138 -15.64 15.14 -12.70
N GLN A 139 -14.92 15.27 -11.59
CA GLN A 139 -14.98 16.45 -10.72
C GLN A 139 -14.62 17.72 -11.49
N LEU A 140 -13.51 17.70 -12.24
CA LEU A 140 -13.09 18.84 -13.05
C LEU A 140 -14.10 19.14 -14.18
N HIS A 141 -14.59 18.10 -14.87
CA HIS A 141 -15.55 18.27 -15.94
C HIS A 141 -16.87 18.90 -15.45
N ASN A 142 -17.41 18.42 -14.32
CA ASN A 142 -18.63 18.95 -13.73
C ASN A 142 -18.50 20.42 -13.27
N GLN A 143 -17.29 20.85 -12.93
CA GLN A 143 -16.98 22.24 -12.58
C GLN A 143 -16.58 23.11 -13.78
N GLY A 144 -16.59 22.56 -15.01
CA GLY A 144 -16.15 23.26 -16.22
C GLY A 144 -14.65 23.62 -16.22
N LEU A 145 -13.84 22.91 -15.43
CA LEU A 145 -12.42 23.19 -15.26
C LEU A 145 -11.54 22.38 -16.23
N PRO A 146 -10.42 22.94 -16.70
CA PRO A 146 -9.52 22.23 -17.61
C PRO A 146 -8.77 21.10 -16.90
N VAL A 147 -8.68 19.93 -17.55
CA VAL A 147 -7.96 18.74 -17.04
C VAL A 147 -6.45 18.93 -17.20
N ASN A 148 -5.82 19.55 -16.21
CA ASN A 148 -4.37 19.74 -16.13
C ASN A 148 -3.88 19.72 -14.67
N ARG A 149 -2.56 19.64 -14.48
CA ARG A 149 -1.94 19.55 -13.15
C ARG A 149 -2.25 20.74 -12.23
N LYS A 150 -2.29 21.95 -12.78
CA LYS A 150 -2.55 23.17 -12.00
C LYS A 150 -3.96 23.13 -11.41
N THR A 151 -4.94 22.73 -12.21
CA THR A 151 -6.32 22.59 -11.76
C THR A 151 -6.47 21.45 -10.74
N LEU A 152 -5.86 20.29 -11.00
CA LEU A 152 -5.88 19.16 -10.06
C LEU A 152 -5.32 19.56 -8.68
N ALA A 153 -4.21 20.30 -8.66
CA ALA A 153 -3.60 20.79 -7.44
C ALA A 153 -4.44 21.85 -6.69
N SER A 154 -5.43 22.46 -7.35
CA SER A 154 -6.34 23.43 -6.72
C SER A 154 -7.55 22.79 -6.04
N LEU A 155 -7.78 21.50 -6.26
CA LEU A 155 -8.87 20.79 -5.61
C LEU A 155 -8.61 20.68 -4.10
N PRO A 156 -9.64 20.84 -3.25
CA PRO A 156 -9.51 20.60 -1.82
C PRO A 156 -8.96 19.19 -1.54
N PRO A 157 -8.09 19.02 -0.54
CA PRO A 157 -7.64 17.69 -0.13
C PRO A 157 -8.83 16.86 0.36
N PHE A 158 -8.71 15.53 0.26
CA PHE A 158 -9.73 14.58 0.69
C PHE A 158 -11.11 14.85 0.07
N LEU A 159 -11.14 15.21 -1.21
CA LEU A 159 -12.36 15.61 -1.91
C LEU A 159 -13.37 14.45 -1.92
N PRO A 160 -14.62 14.68 -1.48
CA PRO A 160 -15.65 13.65 -1.56
C PRO A 160 -15.90 13.19 -2.99
N SER A 161 -16.10 11.88 -3.15
CA SER A 161 -16.48 11.28 -4.42
C SER A 161 -17.81 11.85 -4.88
N LEU A 162 -17.95 12.03 -6.19
CA LEU A 162 -19.25 12.21 -6.82
C LEU A 162 -20.13 10.98 -6.51
N LEU A 163 -21.45 11.18 -6.54
CA LEU A 163 -22.42 10.11 -6.41
C LEU A 163 -22.89 9.65 -7.80
N ASP A 164 -23.18 8.36 -7.94
CA ASP A 164 -23.92 7.83 -9.09
C ASP A 164 -25.43 8.05 -8.93
N ASP A 165 -26.20 7.64 -9.93
CA ASP A 165 -27.67 7.81 -9.94
C ASP A 165 -28.38 7.04 -8.80
N ALA A 166 -27.71 6.03 -8.22
CA ALA A 166 -28.20 5.27 -7.08
C ALA A 166 -27.77 5.88 -5.73
N GLY A 167 -27.05 7.00 -5.74
CA GLY A 167 -26.54 7.66 -4.55
C GLY A 167 -25.29 7.01 -3.96
N HIS A 168 -24.62 6.11 -4.68
CA HIS A 168 -23.36 5.49 -4.24
C HIS A 168 -22.15 6.29 -4.71
N ALA A 169 -21.05 6.23 -3.96
CA ALA A 169 -19.80 6.85 -4.37
C ALA A 169 -19.30 6.29 -5.72
N LYS A 170 -19.11 7.18 -6.71
CA LYS A 170 -18.51 6.87 -8.00
C LYS A 170 -16.98 6.76 -7.90
N ILE A 171 -16.49 5.56 -7.65
CA ILE A 171 -15.05 5.32 -7.40
C ILE A 171 -14.33 4.90 -8.68
N SER A 172 -13.44 5.76 -9.19
CA SER A 172 -12.55 5.45 -10.32
C SER A 172 -11.10 5.35 -9.85
N LYS A 173 -10.61 4.15 -9.52
CA LYS A 173 -9.25 3.95 -8.99
C LYS A 173 -8.17 4.21 -10.05
N THR A 174 -7.09 4.90 -9.69
CA THR A 174 -5.97 5.21 -10.61
C THR A 174 -4.91 4.10 -10.73
N GLY A 175 -5.03 3.01 -9.96
CA GLY A 175 -4.07 1.89 -9.98
C GLY A 175 -2.88 2.04 -9.03
N MET A 176 -2.86 3.10 -8.21
CA MET A 176 -1.84 3.37 -7.19
C MET A 176 -1.83 2.43 -5.97
N GLY A 177 -2.70 1.41 -5.94
CA GLY A 177 -2.76 0.48 -4.81
C GLY A 177 -3.47 1.03 -3.57
N SER A 178 -4.58 1.74 -3.75
CA SER A 178 -5.35 2.32 -2.63
C SER A 178 -5.75 1.31 -1.55
N SER A 179 -6.03 0.05 -1.91
CA SER A 179 -6.36 -1.00 -0.94
C SER A 179 -5.17 -1.38 -0.04
N ALA A 180 -3.97 -1.46 -0.60
CA ALA A 180 -2.76 -1.75 0.17
C ALA A 180 -2.41 -0.58 1.09
N ALA A 181 -2.48 0.66 0.59
CA ALA A 181 -2.24 1.85 1.40
C ALA A 181 -3.28 1.99 2.53
N LEU A 182 -4.58 1.77 2.24
CA LEU A 182 -5.65 1.74 3.24
C LEU A 182 -5.33 0.73 4.35
N ILE A 183 -5.14 -0.55 3.99
CA ILE A 183 -4.91 -1.62 4.97
C ILE A 183 -3.64 -1.34 5.77
N THR A 184 -2.55 -0.94 5.13
CA THR A 184 -1.28 -0.65 5.80
C THR A 184 -1.42 0.50 6.80
N SER A 185 -2.11 1.58 6.42
CA SER A 185 -2.36 2.70 7.34
C SER A 185 -3.25 2.31 8.51
N LEU A 186 -4.26 1.46 8.29
CA LEU A 186 -5.19 0.98 9.31
C LEU A 186 -4.52 0.02 10.29
N VAL A 187 -3.75 -0.95 9.80
CA VAL A 187 -2.93 -1.86 10.59
C VAL A 187 -1.95 -1.06 11.46
N GLY A 188 -1.20 -0.14 10.85
CA GLY A 188 -0.25 0.71 11.58
C GLY A 188 -0.94 1.58 12.64
N ALA A 189 -2.08 2.18 12.33
CA ALA A 189 -2.82 2.99 13.29
C ALA A 189 -3.31 2.17 14.47
N LEU A 190 -3.84 0.95 14.25
CA LEU A 190 -4.32 0.07 15.30
C LEU A 190 -3.17 -0.45 16.18
N LEU A 191 -2.12 -1.02 15.59
CA LEU A 191 -0.96 -1.51 16.34
C LEU A 191 -0.29 -0.39 17.14
N GLY A 192 -0.12 0.78 16.54
CA GLY A 192 0.47 1.93 17.22
C GLY A 192 -0.43 2.53 18.30
N PHE A 193 -1.76 2.57 18.10
CA PHE A 193 -2.70 3.09 19.09
C PHE A 193 -2.72 2.25 20.37
N PHE A 194 -2.68 0.92 20.23
CA PHE A 194 -2.64 -0.01 21.38
C PHE A 194 -1.22 -0.24 21.91
N GLY A 195 -0.20 0.43 21.38
CA GLY A 195 1.19 0.31 21.84
C GLY A 195 1.86 -1.02 21.51
N ALA A 196 1.34 -1.76 20.52
CA ALA A 196 1.93 -3.02 20.06
C ALA A 196 3.09 -2.82 19.06
N ALA A 197 3.20 -1.63 18.45
CA ALA A 197 4.29 -1.29 17.53
C ALA A 197 4.72 0.18 17.67
N ASN A 198 6.03 0.41 17.72
CA ASN A 198 6.61 1.74 17.57
C ASN A 198 6.81 2.02 16.07
N LEU A 199 6.21 3.09 15.56
CA LEU A 199 6.26 3.42 14.13
C LEU A 199 7.15 4.63 13.88
N PRO A 200 7.80 4.71 12.70
CA PRO A 200 8.56 5.89 12.32
C PRO A 200 7.64 7.12 12.23
N THR A 201 8.16 8.28 12.62
CA THR A 201 7.46 9.57 12.53
C THR A 201 8.38 10.61 11.90
N ASP A 202 7.83 11.66 11.31
CA ASP A 202 8.62 12.70 10.62
C ASP A 202 9.67 13.39 11.51
N ALA A 203 9.45 13.41 12.83
CA ALA A 203 10.32 14.04 13.82
C ALA A 203 11.03 13.03 14.74
N GLY A 204 10.77 11.73 14.57
CA GLY A 204 11.20 10.69 15.50
C GLY A 204 12.41 9.88 15.00
N PRO A 205 12.91 8.96 15.82
CA PRO A 205 14.00 8.09 15.43
C PRO A 205 13.56 7.13 14.32
N HIS A 206 14.42 6.94 13.33
CA HIS A 206 14.35 5.85 12.35
C HIS A 206 15.38 4.78 12.76
N ASP A 207 15.09 4.11 13.88
CA ASP A 207 16.00 3.13 14.50
C ASP A 207 15.45 1.70 14.43
N ALA A 208 16.20 0.77 15.02
CA ALA A 208 15.84 -0.65 15.06
C ALA A 208 14.45 -0.91 15.67
N SER A 209 14.00 -0.11 16.64
CA SER A 209 12.68 -0.27 17.25
C SER A 209 11.55 0.06 16.28
N THR A 210 11.72 1.14 15.50
CA THR A 210 10.76 1.53 14.47
C THR A 210 10.79 0.60 13.25
N GLN A 211 11.95 0.00 12.97
CA GLN A 211 12.05 -1.04 11.95
C GLN A 211 11.27 -2.30 12.34
N VAL A 212 11.40 -2.77 13.58
CA VAL A 212 10.60 -3.90 14.10
C VAL A 212 9.10 -3.60 14.02
N GLY A 213 8.69 -2.37 14.36
CA GLY A 213 7.29 -1.96 14.21
C GLY A 213 6.82 -1.93 12.75
N ALA A 214 7.65 -1.46 11.83
CA ALA A 214 7.37 -1.51 10.40
C ALA A 214 7.24 -2.96 9.88
N ASP A 215 8.11 -3.87 10.34
CA ASP A 215 8.06 -5.29 9.98
C ASP A 215 6.78 -5.98 10.48
N LEU A 216 6.34 -5.66 11.70
CA LEU A 216 5.05 -6.11 12.23
C LEU A 216 3.88 -5.61 11.37
N VAL A 217 3.89 -4.32 11.01
CA VAL A 217 2.86 -3.73 10.14
C VAL A 217 2.87 -4.39 8.77
N HIS A 218 4.03 -4.60 8.17
CA HIS A 218 4.18 -5.31 6.90
C HIS A 218 3.54 -6.70 6.97
N ASN A 219 3.99 -7.54 7.88
CA ASN A 219 3.56 -8.93 7.96
C ASN A 219 2.05 -9.04 8.21
N LEU A 220 1.51 -8.23 9.12
CA LEU A 220 0.07 -8.23 9.40
C LEU A 220 -0.76 -7.64 8.25
N ALA A 221 -0.26 -6.59 7.58
CA ALA A 221 -0.93 -6.01 6.42
C ALA A 221 -0.95 -6.98 5.23
N GLN A 222 0.07 -7.82 5.02
CA GLN A 222 0.06 -8.86 3.99
C GLN A 222 -1.04 -9.90 4.24
N ILE A 223 -1.18 -10.34 5.49
CA ILE A 223 -2.25 -11.27 5.91
C ILE A 223 -3.62 -10.59 5.75
N ALA A 224 -3.81 -9.40 6.30
CA ALA A 224 -5.07 -8.65 6.23
C ALA A 224 -5.51 -8.38 4.78
N HIS A 225 -4.57 -7.98 3.92
CA HIS A 225 -4.83 -7.76 2.50
C HIS A 225 -5.22 -9.06 1.79
N SER A 226 -4.57 -10.18 2.11
CA SER A 226 -4.91 -11.48 1.54
C SER A 226 -6.30 -11.97 1.99
N ILE A 227 -6.67 -11.76 3.27
CA ILE A 227 -8.01 -12.08 3.80
C ILE A 227 -9.08 -11.21 3.13
N ALA A 228 -8.82 -9.90 2.98
CA ALA A 228 -9.74 -8.96 2.35
C ALA A 228 -9.93 -9.23 0.85
N GLN A 229 -8.88 -9.63 0.14
CA GLN A 229 -8.92 -9.96 -1.28
C GLN A 229 -9.33 -11.40 -1.60
N GLU A 230 -9.41 -12.26 -0.58
CA GLU A 230 -9.70 -13.70 -0.71
C GLU A 230 -8.71 -14.44 -1.61
N LYS A 231 -7.47 -13.94 -1.66
CA LYS A 231 -6.35 -14.53 -2.40
C LYS A 231 -5.02 -13.97 -1.93
N ILE A 232 -3.96 -14.74 -2.10
CA ILE A 232 -2.58 -14.29 -1.86
C ILE A 232 -2.08 -13.53 -3.09
N GLY A 233 -1.86 -12.23 -2.94
CA GLY A 233 -1.29 -11.37 -3.97
C GLY A 233 0.23 -11.58 -4.14
N SER A 234 0.86 -10.69 -4.90
CA SER A 234 2.33 -10.59 -4.94
C SER A 234 2.91 -9.95 -3.68
N GLY A 235 2.14 -9.09 -3.00
CA GLY A 235 2.54 -8.40 -1.78
C GLY A 235 3.43 -7.16 -1.98
N PHE A 236 3.85 -6.85 -3.21
CA PHE A 236 4.73 -5.69 -3.47
C PHE A 236 4.05 -4.34 -3.17
N ASP A 237 2.72 -4.29 -3.27
CA ASP A 237 1.92 -3.10 -2.99
C ASP A 237 1.88 -2.78 -1.50
N VAL A 238 1.64 -3.79 -0.66
CA VAL A 238 1.74 -3.67 0.81
C VAL A 238 3.18 -3.38 1.22
N SER A 239 4.15 -4.10 0.67
CA SER A 239 5.56 -3.91 0.99
C SER A 239 6.04 -2.49 0.67
N ALA A 240 5.65 -1.91 -0.47
CA ALA A 240 6.01 -0.53 -0.80
C ALA A 240 5.26 0.50 0.08
N ALA A 241 4.05 0.17 0.53
CA ALA A 241 3.28 0.98 1.47
C ALA A 241 3.91 1.01 2.88
N VAL A 242 4.83 0.09 3.20
CA VAL A 242 5.58 0.10 4.46
C VAL A 242 6.99 0.64 4.28
N TYR A 243 7.76 0.09 3.33
CA TYR A 243 9.21 0.31 3.22
C TYR A 243 9.60 1.36 2.17
N GLY A 244 8.66 1.87 1.38
CA GLY A 244 8.94 2.88 0.37
C GLY A 244 9.51 2.30 -0.93
N ASN A 245 10.54 2.96 -1.48
CA ASN A 245 11.18 2.57 -2.73
C ASN A 245 12.02 1.30 -2.55
N GLN A 246 11.79 0.30 -3.39
CA GLN A 246 12.40 -1.02 -3.16
C GLN A 246 12.47 -1.89 -4.41
N LEU A 247 13.48 -2.74 -4.46
CA LEU A 247 13.46 -3.99 -5.19
C LEU A 247 12.87 -5.07 -4.29
N TYR A 248 11.78 -5.68 -4.72
CA TYR A 248 10.99 -6.62 -3.92
C TYR A 248 10.92 -8.01 -4.55
N ASN A 249 11.22 -9.04 -3.77
CA ASN A 249 10.86 -10.43 -4.05
C ASN A 249 9.76 -10.87 -3.08
N ARG A 250 8.74 -11.54 -3.60
CA ARG A 250 7.63 -12.02 -2.78
C ARG A 250 8.05 -13.13 -1.81
N PHE A 251 7.38 -13.18 -0.67
CA PHE A 251 7.40 -14.33 0.23
C PHE A 251 6.71 -15.54 -0.43
N ARG A 252 6.98 -16.74 0.07
CA ARG A 252 6.27 -17.94 -0.39
C ARG A 252 4.83 -17.98 0.17
N PRO A 253 3.80 -18.24 -0.66
CA PRO A 253 2.38 -18.19 -0.23
C PRO A 253 2.05 -19.07 0.98
N ASP A 254 2.65 -20.27 1.04
CA ASP A 254 2.45 -21.27 2.10
C ASP A 254 2.80 -20.74 3.49
N ALA A 255 3.64 -19.71 3.58
CA ALA A 255 4.01 -19.09 4.86
C ALA A 255 2.80 -18.48 5.58
N ILE A 256 1.81 -17.94 4.85
CA ILE A 256 0.67 -17.23 5.46
C ILE A 256 -0.66 -17.97 5.37
N GLU A 257 -0.75 -19.00 4.52
CA GLU A 257 -1.96 -19.81 4.32
C GLU A 257 -2.64 -20.26 5.63
N PRO A 258 -1.93 -20.69 6.69
CA PRO A 258 -2.55 -21.11 7.95
C PRO A 258 -3.39 -20.03 8.66
N PHE A 259 -3.14 -18.76 8.34
CA PHE A 259 -3.82 -17.60 8.95
C PHE A 259 -4.97 -17.07 8.08
N LEU A 260 -5.16 -17.59 6.87
CA LEU A 260 -6.21 -17.16 5.94
C LEU A 260 -7.51 -17.96 6.14
N LYS A 261 -8.06 -17.90 7.35
CA LYS A 261 -9.30 -18.61 7.70
C LYS A 261 -10.54 -17.82 7.27
N GLU A 262 -11.58 -18.54 6.83
CA GLU A 262 -12.90 -17.94 6.55
C GLU A 262 -13.49 -17.30 7.82
N ASN A 263 -13.35 -17.99 8.95
CA ASN A 263 -13.65 -17.48 10.28
C ASN A 263 -12.36 -16.99 10.96
N ILE A 264 -12.15 -15.67 10.94
CA ILE A 264 -10.94 -15.01 11.46
C ILE A 264 -10.74 -15.29 12.96
N GLU A 265 -11.82 -15.43 13.72
CA GLU A 265 -11.78 -15.69 15.17
C GLU A 265 -11.23 -17.09 15.50
N GLN A 266 -11.10 -17.99 14.51
CA GLN A 266 -10.44 -19.29 14.69
C GLN A 266 -8.91 -19.20 14.52
N VAL A 267 -8.36 -18.05 14.14
CA VAL A 267 -6.91 -17.86 14.07
C VAL A 267 -6.37 -17.82 15.49
N ASP A 268 -5.37 -18.66 15.78
CA ASP A 268 -4.76 -18.69 17.11
C ASP A 268 -3.93 -17.41 17.34
N PRO A 269 -4.25 -16.59 18.35
CA PRO A 269 -3.57 -15.31 18.57
C PRO A 269 -2.06 -15.46 18.83
N VAL A 270 -1.66 -16.51 19.56
CA VAL A 270 -0.27 -16.73 19.96
C VAL A 270 0.57 -17.17 18.75
N ALA A 271 0.06 -18.10 17.95
CA ALA A 271 0.69 -18.54 16.72
C ALA A 271 0.80 -17.40 15.69
N LEU A 272 -0.25 -16.56 15.58
CA LEU A 272 -0.22 -15.38 14.71
C LEU A 272 0.87 -14.40 15.18
N ALA A 273 0.90 -14.04 16.46
CA ALA A 273 1.90 -13.13 17.01
C ALA A 273 3.34 -13.66 16.80
N ALA A 274 3.57 -14.94 17.07
CA ALA A 274 4.88 -15.57 16.84
C ALA A 274 5.29 -15.47 15.35
N HIS A 275 4.37 -15.75 14.44
CA HIS A 275 4.62 -15.65 13.01
C HIS A 275 4.89 -14.21 12.53
N LEU A 276 4.16 -13.22 13.06
CA LEU A 276 4.36 -11.81 12.74
C LEU A 276 5.75 -11.31 13.17
N THR A 277 6.29 -11.84 14.27
CA THR A 277 7.62 -11.47 14.81
C THR A 277 8.79 -12.25 14.21
N THR A 278 8.52 -13.25 13.38
CA THR A 278 9.56 -14.06 12.75
C THR A 278 9.95 -13.46 11.40
N PRO A 279 11.24 -13.46 11.00
CA PRO A 279 11.63 -13.04 9.67
C PRO A 279 10.98 -13.90 8.58
N TRP A 280 10.39 -13.24 7.58
CA TRP A 280 9.85 -13.89 6.38
C TRP A 280 10.92 -13.99 5.29
N ASP A 281 10.65 -14.80 4.28
CA ASP A 281 11.58 -15.06 3.17
C ASP A 281 11.42 -14.11 1.97
N ASN A 282 10.55 -13.09 2.08
CA ASN A 282 10.56 -11.98 1.13
C ASN A 282 11.89 -11.22 1.21
N VAL A 283 12.26 -10.58 0.10
CA VAL A 283 13.45 -9.74 0.03
C VAL A 283 13.01 -8.32 -0.27
N VAL A 284 13.46 -7.39 0.56
CA VAL A 284 13.28 -5.94 0.36
C VAL A 284 14.66 -5.32 0.29
N ARG A 285 15.02 -4.75 -0.87
CA ARG A 285 16.26 -3.98 -1.02
C ARG A 285 15.90 -2.54 -1.36
N PRO A 286 16.16 -1.57 -0.47
CA PRO A 286 15.83 -0.18 -0.74
C PRO A 286 16.70 0.36 -1.88
N PHE A 287 16.15 1.28 -2.67
CA PHE A 287 16.91 2.08 -3.63
C PHE A 287 16.45 3.54 -3.59
N CYS A 288 17.32 4.47 -4.00
CA CYS A 288 17.01 5.90 -4.00
C CYS A 288 16.73 6.42 -5.40
N LEU A 289 15.83 7.41 -5.49
CA LEU A 289 15.69 8.21 -6.70
C LEU A 289 16.72 9.34 -6.70
N PRO A 290 17.29 9.69 -7.87
CA PRO A 290 18.11 10.87 -8.04
C PRO A 290 17.33 12.16 -7.68
N ASP A 291 17.99 13.12 -7.03
CA ASP A 291 17.40 14.42 -6.68
C ASP A 291 16.95 15.17 -7.93
N GLY A 292 15.74 15.75 -7.89
CA GLY A 292 15.13 16.43 -9.03
C GLY A 292 14.47 15.49 -10.05
N MET A 293 14.50 14.16 -9.82
CA MET A 293 13.71 13.23 -10.62
C MET A 293 12.30 13.09 -10.05
N HIS A 294 11.29 13.41 -10.86
CA HIS A 294 9.89 13.31 -10.47
C HIS A 294 9.19 12.19 -11.24
N LEU A 295 8.54 11.29 -10.52
CA LEU A 295 7.62 10.33 -11.11
C LEU A 295 6.28 11.02 -11.41
N ILE A 296 5.86 10.97 -12.67
CA ILE A 296 4.58 11.50 -13.11
C ILE A 296 3.71 10.34 -13.55
N MET A 297 2.52 10.23 -12.98
CA MET A 297 1.49 9.32 -13.47
C MET A 297 0.45 10.06 -14.30
N GLY A 298 0.08 9.48 -15.43
CA GLY A 298 -1.06 9.90 -16.22
C GLY A 298 -2.23 8.96 -15.96
N ASP A 299 -3.36 9.52 -15.54
CA ASP A 299 -4.62 8.78 -15.51
C ASP A 299 -5.14 8.58 -16.95
N VAL A 300 -5.24 7.33 -17.38
CA VAL A 300 -5.62 6.95 -18.74
C VAL A 300 -7.10 6.57 -18.87
N ASN A 301 -7.93 6.74 -17.83
CA ASN A 301 -9.39 6.47 -17.82
C ASN A 301 -9.79 5.04 -18.28
N ALA A 302 -8.83 4.12 -18.36
CA ALA A 302 -9.04 2.74 -18.77
C ALA A 302 -8.19 1.85 -17.86
N GLY A 303 -8.87 1.10 -16.99
CA GLY A 303 -8.22 0.03 -16.25
C GLY A 303 -7.85 -1.13 -17.19
N SER A 304 -6.79 -1.86 -16.87
CA SER A 304 -6.55 -3.16 -17.49
C SER A 304 -7.15 -4.26 -16.62
N ALA A 305 -7.73 -5.29 -17.23
CA ALA A 305 -8.19 -6.48 -16.52
C ALA A 305 -6.96 -7.32 -16.11
N THR A 306 -6.28 -6.92 -15.04
CA THR A 306 -4.99 -7.51 -14.60
C THR A 306 -5.06 -9.04 -14.49
N VAL A 307 -6.18 -9.58 -14.00
CA VAL A 307 -6.39 -11.04 -13.86
C VAL A 307 -6.33 -11.77 -15.20
N SER A 308 -6.96 -11.22 -16.25
CA SER A 308 -6.97 -11.89 -17.56
C SER A 308 -5.59 -11.84 -18.21
N MET A 309 -4.85 -10.75 -18.03
CA MET A 309 -3.48 -10.64 -18.54
C MET A 309 -2.52 -11.60 -17.82
N VAL A 310 -2.58 -11.68 -16.48
CA VAL A 310 -1.76 -12.63 -15.71
C VAL A 310 -2.04 -14.07 -16.17
N ARG A 311 -3.31 -14.45 -16.34
CA ARG A 311 -3.66 -15.79 -16.83
C ARG A 311 -3.06 -16.08 -18.22
N LYS A 312 -3.09 -15.12 -19.14
CA LYS A 312 -2.47 -15.28 -20.47
C LYS A 312 -0.95 -15.48 -20.38
N VAL A 313 -0.28 -14.68 -19.55
CA VAL A 313 1.17 -14.80 -19.33
C VAL A 313 1.53 -16.18 -18.75
N LEU A 314 0.77 -16.66 -17.76
CA LEU A 314 0.98 -17.99 -17.17
C LEU A 314 0.73 -19.11 -18.18
N ALA A 315 -0.31 -18.98 -19.01
CA ALA A 315 -0.61 -19.95 -20.07
C ALA A 315 0.50 -19.99 -21.13
N TRP A 316 1.00 -18.84 -21.57
CA TRP A 316 2.15 -18.74 -22.48
C TRP A 316 3.40 -19.40 -21.89
N LYS A 317 3.72 -19.11 -20.61
CA LYS A 317 4.88 -19.71 -19.92
C LYS A 317 4.78 -21.24 -19.84
N SER A 318 3.56 -21.75 -19.69
CA SER A 318 3.30 -23.19 -19.62
C SER A 318 3.36 -23.88 -20.98
N ALA A 319 3.08 -23.16 -22.08
CA ALA A 319 3.07 -23.69 -23.43
C ALA A 319 4.48 -23.92 -24.00
N ASP A 320 5.45 -23.06 -23.65
CA ASP A 320 6.88 -23.26 -24.00
C ASP A 320 7.78 -22.96 -22.79
N PRO A 321 8.02 -23.94 -21.90
CA PRO A 321 8.79 -23.73 -20.67
C PRO A 321 10.26 -23.34 -20.92
N VAL A 322 10.87 -23.80 -22.01
CA VAL A 322 12.29 -23.58 -22.28
C VAL A 322 12.52 -22.17 -22.80
N GLU A 323 11.76 -21.77 -23.83
CA GLU A 323 11.88 -20.43 -24.39
C GLU A 323 11.40 -19.37 -23.39
N SER A 324 10.29 -19.64 -22.70
CA SER A 324 9.76 -18.70 -21.72
C SER A 324 10.70 -18.48 -20.54
N ALA A 325 11.38 -19.51 -20.04
CA ALA A 325 12.39 -19.38 -19.00
C ALA A 325 13.59 -18.53 -19.47
N ALA A 326 14.11 -18.80 -20.67
CA ALA A 326 15.21 -18.03 -21.23
C ALA A 326 14.85 -16.54 -21.42
N LEU A 327 13.62 -16.24 -21.85
CA LEU A 327 13.13 -14.87 -21.95
C LEU A 327 12.90 -14.23 -20.57
N TRP A 328 12.39 -14.99 -19.60
CA TRP A 328 12.18 -14.52 -18.23
C TRP A 328 13.48 -14.06 -17.59
N GLU A 329 14.58 -14.81 -17.77
CA GLU A 329 15.89 -14.44 -17.25
C GLU A 329 16.44 -13.15 -17.89
N LYS A 330 16.31 -13.01 -19.22
CA LYS A 330 16.72 -11.79 -19.93
C LYS A 330 15.91 -10.57 -19.46
N LEU A 331 14.59 -10.75 -19.30
CA LEU A 331 13.69 -9.73 -18.81
C LEU A 331 14.00 -9.36 -17.35
N ASN A 332 14.27 -10.34 -16.49
CA ASN A 332 14.70 -10.13 -15.11
C ASN A 332 16.01 -9.32 -15.05
N GLY A 333 17.02 -9.71 -15.83
CA GLY A 333 18.29 -8.98 -15.90
C GLY A 333 18.10 -7.51 -16.29
N SER A 334 17.26 -7.26 -17.30
CA SER A 334 16.92 -5.87 -17.71
C SER A 334 16.13 -5.13 -16.63
N ASN A 335 15.19 -5.80 -15.95
CA ASN A 335 14.38 -5.21 -14.88
C ASN A 335 15.24 -4.76 -13.69
N GLN A 336 16.24 -5.57 -13.30
CA GLN A 336 17.18 -5.27 -12.21
C GLN A 336 18.18 -4.17 -12.58
N GLN A 337 18.46 -3.97 -13.87
CA GLN A 337 19.35 -2.91 -14.30
C GLN A 337 18.77 -1.50 -14.06
N ILE A 338 17.45 -1.33 -14.11
CA ILE A 338 16.80 -0.02 -13.87
C ILE A 338 17.09 0.55 -12.48
N PRO A 339 16.79 -0.12 -11.35
CA PRO A 339 17.13 0.39 -10.02
C PRO A 339 18.64 0.60 -9.85
N ASN A 340 19.49 -0.27 -10.38
CA ASN A 340 20.94 -0.10 -10.35
C ASN A 340 21.40 1.19 -11.06
N LEU A 341 20.77 1.55 -12.19
CA LEU A 341 21.06 2.80 -12.90
C LEU A 341 20.57 4.03 -12.12
N LEU A 342 19.45 3.93 -11.41
CA LEU A 342 18.94 4.99 -10.53
C LEU A 342 19.89 5.25 -9.36
N GLU A 343 20.42 4.19 -8.73
CA GLU A 343 21.41 4.31 -7.66
C GLU A 343 22.74 4.89 -8.14
N GLN A 344 23.19 4.50 -9.34
CA GLN A 344 24.38 5.10 -9.96
C GLN A 344 24.18 6.59 -10.23
N LEU A 345 23.00 6.99 -10.74
CA LEU A 345 22.66 8.40 -10.94
C LEU A 345 22.62 9.17 -9.62
N HIS A 346 21.99 8.61 -8.59
CA HIS A 346 21.93 9.22 -7.27
C HIS A 346 23.35 9.41 -6.70
N THR A 347 24.19 8.38 -6.76
CA THR A 347 25.60 8.45 -6.32
C THR A 347 26.37 9.51 -7.09
N LEU A 348 26.21 9.56 -8.41
CA LEU A 348 26.92 10.53 -9.25
C LEU A 348 26.52 11.98 -8.91
N GLN A 349 25.24 12.24 -8.60
CA GLN A 349 24.78 13.55 -8.17
C GLN A 349 25.40 14.01 -6.85
N THR A 350 25.68 13.12 -5.91
CA THR A 350 26.37 13.50 -4.66
C THR A 350 27.78 14.05 -4.90
N THR A 351 28.36 13.79 -6.08
CA THR A 351 29.72 14.20 -6.45
C THR A 351 29.79 15.26 -7.56
N LYS A 352 28.69 15.54 -8.27
CA LYS A 352 28.62 16.52 -9.37
C LYS A 352 27.89 17.80 -8.94
N ALA A 353 28.09 18.87 -9.71
CA ALA A 353 27.37 20.12 -9.51
C ALA A 353 25.85 19.94 -9.67
N ASN A 354 25.08 20.61 -8.79
CA ASN A 354 23.62 20.62 -8.86
C ASN A 354 23.10 21.17 -10.20
N GLY A 355 21.97 20.63 -10.66
CA GLY A 355 21.27 21.13 -11.85
C GLY A 355 21.53 20.38 -13.16
N THR A 356 22.43 19.39 -13.20
CA THR A 356 22.68 18.61 -14.44
C THR A 356 21.43 17.89 -14.94
N LEU A 357 20.67 17.22 -14.06
CA LEU A 357 19.42 16.55 -14.47
C LEU A 357 18.37 17.54 -14.96
N GLU A 358 18.25 18.71 -14.33
CA GLU A 358 17.35 19.77 -14.76
C GLU A 358 17.72 20.26 -16.17
N LYS A 359 19.00 20.57 -16.41
CA LYS A 359 19.49 20.96 -17.74
C LYS A 359 19.18 19.88 -18.80
N LEU A 360 19.44 18.62 -18.49
CA LEU A 360 19.19 17.49 -19.41
C LEU A 360 17.70 17.25 -19.66
N SER A 361 16.82 17.61 -18.72
CA SER A 361 15.36 17.47 -18.85
C SER A 361 14.76 18.35 -19.95
N HIS A 362 15.44 19.44 -20.33
CA HIS A 362 15.05 20.33 -21.41
C HIS A 362 15.63 19.94 -22.78
N LEU A 363 16.45 18.89 -22.84
CA LEU A 363 17.11 18.43 -24.05
C LEU A 363 16.53 17.11 -24.55
N SER A 364 16.63 16.87 -25.85
CA SER A 364 16.27 15.57 -26.40
C SER A 364 17.33 14.52 -26.08
N HIS A 365 16.93 13.25 -25.98
CA HIS A 365 17.80 12.16 -25.56
C HIS A 365 19.09 12.00 -26.37
N HIS A 366 19.11 12.42 -27.64
CA HIS A 366 20.32 12.37 -28.48
C HIS A 366 21.40 13.40 -28.08
N GLN A 367 21.06 14.38 -27.24
CA GLN A 367 21.98 15.42 -26.78
C GLN A 367 22.51 15.15 -25.37
N TRP A 368 22.02 14.11 -24.68
CA TRP A 368 22.34 13.90 -23.27
C TRP A 368 23.83 13.62 -23.08
N GLU A 369 24.40 12.67 -23.82
CA GLU A 369 25.81 12.28 -23.69
C GLU A 369 26.79 13.38 -24.13
N SER A 370 26.44 14.18 -25.13
CA SER A 370 27.28 15.32 -25.54
C SER A 370 27.21 16.48 -24.54
N THR A 371 26.12 16.59 -23.77
CA THR A 371 25.94 17.63 -22.75
C THR A 371 26.59 17.26 -21.42
N ASP A 372 26.46 16.01 -20.99
CA ASP A 372 27.18 15.43 -19.85
C ASP A 372 27.46 13.94 -20.14
N ALA A 373 28.73 13.58 -20.31
CA ALA A 373 29.11 12.25 -20.76
C ALA A 373 28.73 11.14 -19.75
N ASP A 374 28.73 11.43 -18.45
CA ASP A 374 28.49 10.41 -17.42
C ASP A 374 26.99 10.27 -17.14
N VAL A 375 26.32 11.38 -16.82
CA VAL A 375 24.87 11.40 -16.54
C VAL A 375 24.10 11.05 -17.80
N GLY A 376 24.51 11.62 -18.94
CA GLY A 376 23.87 11.35 -20.22
C GLY A 376 23.96 9.88 -20.62
N ARG A 377 25.11 9.22 -20.39
CA ARG A 377 25.27 7.79 -20.68
C ARG A 377 24.34 6.94 -19.81
N LEU A 378 24.21 7.26 -18.52
CA LEU A 378 23.30 6.55 -17.61
C LEU A 378 21.84 6.73 -18.04
N LEU A 379 21.40 7.94 -18.39
CA LEU A 379 20.04 8.21 -18.88
C LEU A 379 19.76 7.52 -20.23
N SER A 380 20.71 7.55 -21.18
CA SER A 380 20.62 6.83 -22.45
C SER A 380 20.49 5.33 -22.22
N THR A 381 21.31 4.77 -21.33
CA THR A 381 21.29 3.35 -20.99
C THR A 381 19.97 2.95 -20.34
N MET A 382 19.45 3.77 -19.41
CA MET A 382 18.16 3.53 -18.77
C MET A 382 17.02 3.54 -19.78
N ARG A 383 16.99 4.54 -20.68
CA ARG A 383 16.02 4.60 -21.78
C ARG A 383 16.08 3.36 -22.65
N GLN A 384 17.27 2.93 -23.06
CA GLN A 384 17.44 1.73 -23.88
C GLN A 384 16.99 0.47 -23.14
N THR A 385 17.28 0.37 -21.85
CA THR A 385 16.85 -0.74 -20.98
C THR A 385 15.31 -0.82 -20.91
N PHE A 386 14.61 0.31 -20.74
CA PHE A 386 13.14 0.33 -20.81
C PHE A 386 12.59 -0.10 -22.18
N LEU A 387 13.24 0.29 -23.28
CA LEU A 387 12.86 -0.16 -24.62
C LEU A 387 13.06 -1.67 -24.80
N THR A 388 14.14 -2.22 -24.27
CA THR A 388 14.41 -3.67 -24.26
C THR A 388 13.35 -4.43 -23.46
N ILE A 389 13.05 -3.98 -22.24
CA ILE A 389 11.96 -4.53 -21.39
C ILE A 389 10.64 -4.54 -22.16
N ARG A 390 10.29 -3.42 -22.80
CA ARG A 390 9.07 -3.31 -23.60
C ARG A 390 9.07 -4.28 -24.79
N GLY A 391 10.23 -4.48 -25.43
CA GLY A 391 10.42 -5.45 -26.49
C GLY A 391 10.12 -6.87 -26.02
N TYR A 392 10.66 -7.27 -24.87
CA TYR A 392 10.37 -8.58 -24.26
C TYR A 392 8.90 -8.73 -23.88
N LEU A 393 8.27 -7.73 -23.26
CA LEU A 393 6.86 -7.81 -22.88
C LEU A 393 5.90 -7.90 -24.09
N ARG A 394 6.24 -7.29 -25.23
CA ARG A 394 5.47 -7.43 -26.48
C ARG A 394 5.58 -8.81 -27.12
N TYR A 395 6.60 -9.58 -26.79
CA TYR A 395 6.69 -10.96 -27.21
C TYR A 395 5.73 -11.86 -26.42
N VAL A 396 5.46 -11.48 -25.16
CA VAL A 396 4.63 -12.24 -24.22
C VAL A 396 3.14 -11.89 -24.33
N LEU A 397 2.81 -10.61 -24.53
CA LEU A 397 1.44 -10.05 -24.57
C LEU A 397 0.95 -9.84 -26.00
#